data_AF-A0A357R6M3-F1
#
_entry.id   AF-A0A357R6M3-F1
#
_cell.length_a   1.000
_cell.length_b   1.000
_cell.length_c   1.000
_cell.angle_alpha   90.00
_cell.angle_beta   90.00
_cell.angle_gamma   90.00
#
_symmetry.space_group_name_H-M   'P 1'
#
loop_
_entity.id
_entity.type
_entity.pdbx_description
1 polymer ?
#
loop_
_entity_poly.entity_id
_entity_poly.type
_entity_poly.pdbx_seq_one_letter_code
_entity_poly.pdbx_strand_id
1 'polypeptide(L)' 'AAQLTGAETVLEIGPGLGVMTGPLLDSSSKVVAVEIDPLLCQFLARRFSQRENFQLVQGDALAQDFS' A
#
# COMPACT_ATOMS: atom_id res chain seq x y z
N ALA A 1 0.42 7.59 -14.98
CA ALA A 1 0.55 7.69 -13.51
C ALA A 1 -0.71 8.36 -12.96
N ALA A 2 -1.10 8.04 -11.73
CA ALA A 2 -2.18 8.77 -11.06
C ALA A 2 -1.79 10.24 -10.89
N GLN A 3 -2.74 11.16 -11.08
CA GLN A 3 -2.50 12.60 -10.93
C GLN A 3 -2.62 12.97 -9.45
N LEU A 4 -1.59 12.63 -8.67
CA LEU A 4 -1.54 12.91 -7.23
C LEU A 4 -0.94 14.29 -6.97
N THR A 5 -1.46 14.97 -5.95
CA THR A 5 -0.96 16.26 -5.48
C THR A 5 -0.11 16.13 -4.21
N GLY A 6 -0.03 14.93 -3.64
CA GLY A 6 0.69 14.64 -2.41
C GLY A 6 -0.16 14.74 -1.14
N ALA A 7 -1.40 15.23 -1.26
CA ALA A 7 -2.33 15.33 -0.13
C ALA A 7 -3.19 14.06 0.02
N GLU A 8 -3.33 13.27 -1.03
CA GLU A 8 -4.27 12.14 -1.10
C GLU A 8 -3.80 10.95 -0.28
N THR A 9 -4.75 10.24 0.35
CA THR A 9 -4.52 8.87 0.80
C THR A 9 -4.86 7.91 -0.35
N VAL A 10 -3.94 7.02 -0.67
CA VAL A 10 -4.09 6.04 -1.76
C VAL A 10 -4.34 4.66 -1.17
N LEU A 11 -5.37 3.99 -1.68
CA LEU A 11 -5.59 2.56 -1.47
C LEU A 11 -4.96 1.78 -2.64
N GLU A 12 -4.07 0.85 -2.34
CA GLU A 12 -3.49 -0.09 -3.30
C GLU A 12 -3.99 -1.51 -3.01
N ILE A 13 -4.72 -2.12 -3.95
CA ILE A 13 -5.16 -3.51 -3.86
C ILE A 13 -4.15 -4.39 -4.60
N GLY A 14 -3.58 -5.39 -3.93
CA GLY A 14 -2.60 -6.29 -4.52
C GLY A 14 -1.27 -5.59 -4.87
N PRO A 15 -0.54 -5.03 -3.90
CA PRO A 15 0.75 -4.37 -4.11
C PRO A 15 1.83 -5.30 -4.68
N GLY A 16 1.70 -6.62 -4.51
CA GLY A 16 2.68 -7.59 -5.02
C GLY A 16 4.07 -7.39 -4.40
N LEU A 17 5.07 -7.16 -5.24
CA LEU A 17 6.45 -6.83 -4.80
C LEU A 17 6.64 -5.33 -4.49
N GLY A 18 5.58 -4.53 -4.52
CA GLY A 18 5.62 -3.11 -4.17
C GLY A 18 6.28 -2.22 -5.22
N VAL A 19 6.22 -2.62 -6.50
CA VAL A 19 6.78 -1.84 -7.62
C VAL A 19 6.05 -0.51 -7.76
N MET A 20 4.73 -0.49 -7.56
CA MET A 20 3.91 0.74 -7.57
C MET A 20 3.78 1.38 -6.20
N THR A 21 3.79 0.60 -5.12
CA THR A 21 3.78 1.10 -3.74
C THR A 21 4.86 2.13 -3.47
N GLY A 22 6.10 1.91 -3.94
CA GLY A 22 7.21 2.86 -3.74
C GLY A 22 6.93 4.25 -4.32
N PRO A 23 6.70 4.38 -5.63
CA PRO A 23 6.30 5.65 -6.25
C PRO A 23 5.05 6.29 -5.65
N LEU A 24 4.05 5.50 -5.25
CA LEU A 24 2.85 6.01 -4.57
C LEU A 24 3.20 6.61 -3.21
N LEU A 25 4.06 5.97 -2.43
CA LEU A 25 4.53 6.49 -1.14
C LEU A 25 5.34 7.79 -1.29
N ASP A 26 5.98 8.02 -2.45
CA ASP A 26 6.73 9.25 -2.74
C ASP A 26 5.81 10.41 -3.18
N SER A 27 4.57 10.11 -3.59
CA SER A 27 3.67 11.07 -4.25
C SER A 27 2.31 11.21 -3.58
N SER A 28 2.11 10.63 -2.39
CA SER A 28 0.86 10.69 -1.62
C SER A 28 1.12 10.95 -0.14
N SER A 29 0.09 11.40 0.58
CA SER A 29 0.22 11.63 2.02
C SER A 29 0.27 10.31 2.79
N LYS A 30 -0.40 9.27 2.29
CA LYS A 30 -0.47 7.94 2.88
C LYS A 30 -0.80 6.90 1.82
N VAL A 31 -0.18 5.72 1.91
CA VAL A 31 -0.59 4.53 1.16
C VAL A 31 -1.08 3.47 2.11
N VAL A 32 -2.29 2.99 1.89
CA VAL A 32 -2.84 1.78 2.53
C VAL A 32 -2.83 0.68 1.48
N ALA A 33 -2.09 -0.39 1.71
CA ALA A 33 -2.02 -1.53 0.80
C ALA A 33 -2.74 -2.74 1.39
N VAL A 34 -3.56 -3.42 0.58
CA VAL A 34 -4.24 -4.67 0.94
C VAL A 34 -3.63 -5.81 0.13
N GLU A 35 -3.05 -6.80 0.80
CA GLU A 35 -2.44 -7.97 0.17
C GLU A 35 -2.93 -9.26 0.82
N ILE A 36 -3.27 -10.25 -0.01
CA ILE A 36 -3.83 -11.52 0.45
C ILE A 36 -2.73 -12.55 0.72
N ASP A 37 -1.59 -12.45 0.03
CA ASP A 37 -0.49 -13.40 0.20
C ASP A 37 0.38 -13.07 1.44
N PRO A 38 0.44 -13.95 2.45
CA PRO A 38 1.18 -13.70 3.69
C PRO A 38 2.70 -13.57 3.51
N LEU A 39 3.29 -14.18 2.48
CA LEU A 39 4.72 -14.04 2.19
C LEU A 39 5.02 -12.66 1.61
N LEU A 40 4.15 -12.17 0.72
CA LEU A 40 4.25 -10.82 0.18
C LEU A 40 4.01 -9.78 1.26
N CYS A 41 3.09 -10.02 2.19
CA CYS A 41 2.91 -9.12 3.34
C CYS A 41 4.18 -8.98 4.17
N GLN A 42 4.84 -10.09 4.52
CA GLN A 42 6.11 -10.05 5.26
C GLN A 42 7.21 -9.32 4.49
N PHE A 43 7.29 -9.56 3.19
CA PHE A 43 8.23 -8.87 2.30
C PHE A 43 7.99 -7.35 2.29
N LEU A 44 6.74 -6.92 2.10
CA LEU A 44 6.34 -5.51 2.03
C LEU A 44 6.57 -4.79 3.36
N ALA A 45 6.17 -5.43 4.47
CA ALA A 45 6.39 -4.89 5.82
C ALA A 45 7.88 -4.64 6.09
N ARG A 46 8.77 -5.56 5.66
CA ARG A 46 10.21 -5.37 5.77
C ARG A 46 10.71 -4.28 4.82
N ARG A 47 10.31 -4.34 3.55
CA ARG A 47 10.75 -3.44 2.47
C ARG A 47 10.44 -1.97 2.77
N PHE A 48 9.26 -1.70 3.32
CA PHE A 48 8.78 -0.35 3.61
C PHE A 48 8.74 -0.03 5.11
N SER A 49 9.48 -0.78 5.94
CA SER A 49 9.53 -0.60 7.40
C SER A 49 9.92 0.81 7.88
N GLN A 50 10.64 1.58 7.07
CA GLN A 50 11.05 2.95 7.37
C GLN A 50 10.10 4.02 6.79
N ARG A 51 9.03 3.62 6.11
CA ARG A 51 8.06 4.53 5.50
C ARG A 51 6.90 4.75 6.46
N GLU A 52 6.92 5.85 7.19
CA GLU A 52 5.88 6.20 8.16
C GLU A 52 4.49 6.39 7.53
N ASN A 53 4.47 6.72 6.24
CA ASN A 53 3.24 6.88 5.45
C ASN A 53 2.74 5.59 4.79
N PHE A 54 3.28 4.42 5.16
CA PHE A 54 2.85 3.12 4.65
C PHE A 54 2.05 2.35 5.70
N GLN A 55 0.88 1.84 5.31
CA GLN A 55 0.07 0.92 6.10
C GLN A 55 -0.22 -0.32 5.27
N LEU A 56 0.05 -1.50 5.83
CA LEU A 56 -0.24 -2.78 5.20
C LEU A 56 -1.38 -3.49 5.95
N VAL A 57 -2.38 -3.93 5.20
CA VAL A 57 -3.47 -4.78 5.66
C VAL A 57 -3.32 -6.13 4.97
N GLN A 58 -3.11 -7.19 5.76
CA GLN A 58 -3.10 -8.54 5.24
C GLN A 58 -4.54 -9.07 5.21
N GLY A 59 -5.07 -9.35 4.01
CA GLY A 59 -6.42 -9.86 3.85
C GLY A 59 -6.93 -9.81 2.42
N ASP A 60 -8.11 -10.38 2.23
CA ASP A 60 -8.87 -10.26 0.99
C ASP A 60 -9.49 -8.86 0.90
N ALA A 61 -9.16 -8.12 -0.17
CA ALA A 61 -9.70 -6.80 -0.43
C ALA A 61 -11.24 -6.82 -0.63
N LEU A 62 -11.80 -7.92 -1.16
CA LEU A 62 -13.25 -8.06 -1.35
C LEU A 62 -14.01 -8.23 -0.01
N ALA A 63 -13.29 -8.55 1.06
CA ALA A 63 -13.84 -8.69 2.41
C ALA A 63 -13.66 -7.44 3.28
N GLN A 64 -13.07 -6.36 2.76
CA GLN A 64 -12.87 -5.12 3.51
C GLN A 64 -14.02 -4.13 3.30
N ASP A 65 -14.25 -3.28 4.31
CA ASP A 65 -15.14 -2.13 4.21
C ASP A 65 -14.32 -0.87 3.87
N PHE A 66 -14.74 -0.14 2.83
CA PHE A 66 -14.07 1.05 2.30
C PHE A 66 -14.95 2.31 2.37
N SER A 67 -16.05 2.25 3.13
CA SER A 67 -17.00 3.36 3.30
C SER A 67 -16.54 4.44 4.29
#